data_AF-F2NI00-F1
#
_entry.id   AF-F2NI00-F1
#
_cell.length_a   1.000
_cell.length_b   1.000
_cell.length_c   1.000
_cell.angle_alpha   90.00
_cell.angle_beta   90.00
_cell.angle_gamma   90.00
#
_symmetry.space_group_name_H-M   'P 1'
#
loop_
_entity.id
_entity.type
_entity.pdbx_description
1 polymer ?
#
loop_
_entity_poly.entity_id
_entity_poly.type
_entity_poly.pdbx_seq_one_letter_code
_entity_poly.pdbx_strand_id
1 'polypeptide(L)'
;MAIPRRGLQDIRTVTGKVGKATLPHEAYLRISHIEMEKARKLVESEKAKQLMADIATRLQEIESEKNRLLQEMGDREGAVLPTRTESLPKSSSFRIKY
;
A
#
# COMPACT_ATOMS: atom_id res chain seq x y z
N MET A 1 -78.55 3.12 9.36
CA MET A 1 -77.11 2.85 9.61
C MET A 1 -76.34 3.08 8.32
N ALA A 2 -75.26 3.86 8.34
CA ALA A 2 -74.47 4.17 7.15
C ALA A 2 -73.35 3.12 6.96
N ILE A 3 -73.28 2.50 5.78
CA ILE A 3 -72.23 1.54 5.43
C ILE A 3 -70.96 2.35 5.10
N PRO A 4 -69.82 2.11 5.79
CA PRO A 4 -68.59 2.81 5.47
C PRO A 4 -68.11 2.41 4.06
N ARG A 5 -68.00 3.40 3.17
CA ARG A 5 -67.45 3.21 1.82
C ARG A 5 -65.93 3.14 1.90
N ARG A 6 -65.38 1.94 2.13
CA ARG A 6 -63.94 1.68 2.04
C ARG A 6 -63.55 1.50 0.57
N GLY A 7 -62.64 2.32 0.08
CA GLY A 7 -62.11 2.22 -1.28
C GLY A 7 -60.97 1.21 -1.40
N LEU A 8 -60.50 0.95 -2.62
CA LEU A 8 -59.28 0.16 -2.89
C LEU A 8 -58.07 0.66 -2.09
N GLN A 9 -58.01 1.97 -1.83
CA GLN A 9 -56.95 2.63 -1.08
C GLN A 9 -57.00 2.34 0.43
N ASP A 10 -58.16 1.94 0.96
CA ASP A 10 -58.37 1.58 2.37
C ASP A 10 -58.12 0.09 2.65
N ILE A 11 -57.82 -0.69 1.60
CA ILE A 11 -57.45 -2.10 1.74
C ILE A 11 -56.04 -2.15 2.34
N ARG A 12 -55.95 -2.47 3.63
CA ARG A 12 -54.67 -2.70 4.32
C ARG A 12 -54.01 -3.96 3.74
N THR A 13 -53.12 -3.78 2.77
CA THR A 13 -52.29 -4.87 2.25
C THR A 13 -51.20 -5.20 3.28
N VAL A 14 -51.00 -6.49 3.55
CA VAL A 14 -49.97 -6.98 4.49
C VAL A 14 -48.55 -6.72 3.96
N THR A 15 -48.42 -6.33 2.69
CA THR A 15 -47.16 -6.03 1.99
C THR A 15 -46.32 -4.95 2.68
N GLY A 16 -46.93 -4.00 3.39
CA GLY A 16 -46.20 -2.98 4.18
C GLY A 16 -45.91 -3.39 5.64
N LYS A 17 -46.49 -4.49 6.13
CA LYS A 17 -46.39 -4.94 7.53
C LYS A 17 -45.35 -6.03 7.76
N VAL A 18 -44.85 -6.69 6.72
CA VAL A 18 -43.69 -7.57 6.83
C VAL A 18 -42.45 -6.68 6.90
N GLY A 19 -42.29 -6.00 8.03
CA GLY A 19 -41.15 -5.15 8.29
C GLY A 19 -39.89 -6.02 8.25
N LYS A 20 -38.99 -5.73 7.30
CA LYS A 20 -37.54 -5.99 7.29
C LYS A 20 -37.06 -7.19 8.13
N ALA A 21 -37.77 -8.31 8.10
CA ALA A 21 -37.28 -9.54 8.67
C ALA A 21 -36.24 -10.01 7.67
N THR A 22 -34.96 -9.90 8.02
CA THR A 22 -33.87 -10.51 7.25
C THR A 22 -34.27 -11.94 6.98
N LEU A 23 -34.65 -12.23 5.75
CA LEU A 23 -35.06 -13.58 5.38
C LEU A 23 -33.80 -14.45 5.56
N PRO A 24 -33.89 -15.59 6.27
CA PRO A 24 -32.69 -16.39 6.57
C PRO A 24 -31.85 -16.69 5.33
N HIS A 25 -32.48 -16.95 4.18
CA HIS A 25 -31.77 -17.21 2.93
C HIS A 25 -31.00 -15.99 2.39
N GLU A 26 -31.51 -14.77 2.53
CA GLU A 26 -30.81 -13.55 2.15
C GLU A 26 -29.59 -13.31 3.05
N ALA A 27 -29.74 -13.58 4.36
CA ALA A 27 -28.64 -13.50 5.31
C ALA A 27 -27.54 -14.51 4.97
N TYR A 28 -27.89 -15.77 4.66
CA TYR A 28 -26.92 -16.78 4.23
C TYR A 28 -26.19 -16.38 2.96
N LEU A 29 -26.90 -15.86 1.96
CA LEU A 29 -26.27 -15.37 0.73
C LEU A 29 -25.30 -14.23 1.04
N ARG A 30 -25.70 -13.26 1.86
CA ARG A 30 -24.82 -12.16 2.24
C ARG A 30 -23.57 -12.63 2.98
N ILE A 31 -23.71 -13.59 3.89
CA ILE A 31 -22.59 -14.20 4.61
C ILE A 31 -21.64 -14.87 3.62
N SER A 32 -22.16 -15.67 2.68
CA SER A 32 -21.34 -16.34 1.67
C SER A 32 -20.51 -15.35 0.85
N HIS A 33 -21.08 -14.21 0.44
CA HIS A 33 -20.33 -13.19 -0.29
C HIS A 33 -19.21 -12.56 0.56
N ILE A 34 -19.48 -12.29 1.86
CA ILE A 34 -18.47 -11.77 2.79
C ILE A 34 -17.34 -12.79 2.99
N GLU A 35 -17.66 -14.08 3.08
CA GLU A 35 -16.66 -15.14 3.20
C GLU A 35 -15.78 -15.23 1.95
N MET A 36 -16.36 -15.11 0.75
CA MET A 36 -15.60 -15.06 -0.49
C MET A 36 -14.69 -13.84 -0.57
N GLU A 37 -15.17 -12.67 -0.14
CA GLU A 37 -14.36 -11.45 -0.08
C GLU A 37 -13.19 -11.61 0.91
N LYS A 38 -13.45 -12.16 2.10
CA LYS A 38 -12.41 -12.48 3.09
C LYS A 38 -11.36 -13.40 2.49
N ALA A 39 -11.75 -14.45 1.77
CA ALA A 39 -10.82 -15.37 1.13
C ALA A 39 -9.92 -14.65 0.09
N ARG A 40 -10.50 -13.77 -0.73
CA ARG A 40 -9.72 -12.94 -1.67
C ARG A 40 -8.73 -12.03 -0.94
N LYS A 41 -9.17 -11.35 0.12
CA LYS A 41 -8.31 -10.48 0.92
C LYS A 41 -7.19 -11.21 1.63
N LEU A 42 -7.40 -12.46 2.04
CA LEU A 42 -6.32 -13.29 2.58
C LEU A 42 -5.21 -13.54 1.55
N VAL A 43 -5.57 -13.92 0.31
CA VAL A 43 -4.59 -14.13 -0.76
C VAL A 43 -3.83 -12.84 -1.09
N GLU A 44 -4.52 -11.70 -1.16
CA GLU A 44 -3.87 -10.39 -1.34
C GLU A 44 -2.90 -10.08 -0.20
N SER A 45 -3.30 -10.38 1.05
CA SER A 45 -2.45 -10.16 2.23
C SER A 45 -1.21 -11.03 2.25
N GLU A 46 -1.30 -12.28 1.80
CA GLU A 46 -0.15 -13.19 1.70
C GLU A 46 0.84 -12.71 0.66
N LYS A 47 0.37 -12.27 -0.51
CA LYS A 47 1.21 -11.63 -1.53
C LYS A 47 1.89 -10.38 -0.99
N ALA A 48 1.16 -9.53 -0.27
CA ALA A 48 1.73 -8.33 0.35
C ALA A 48 2.83 -8.68 1.37
N LYS A 49 2.62 -9.72 2.19
CA LYS A 49 3.64 -10.20 3.14
C LYS A 49 4.91 -10.70 2.45
N GLN A 50 4.76 -11.44 1.35
CA GLN A 50 5.90 -11.88 0.54
C GLN A 50 6.70 -10.69 0.02
N LEU A 51 6.02 -9.69 -0.57
CA LEU A 51 6.67 -8.46 -1.03
C LEU A 51 7.40 -7.71 0.09
N MET A 52 6.79 -7.63 1.29
CA MET A 52 7.46 -7.01 2.44
C MET A 52 8.71 -7.79 2.88
N ALA A 53 8.67 -9.12 2.83
CA ALA A 53 9.83 -9.96 3.14
C ALA A 53 10.96 -9.79 2.12
N ASP A 54 10.63 -9.69 0.83
CA ASP A 54 11.62 -9.44 -0.23
C ASP A 54 12.28 -8.07 -0.06
N ILE A 55 11.49 -7.03 0.25
CA ILE A 55 12.01 -5.69 0.55
C ILE A 55 12.93 -5.72 1.77
N ALA A 56 12.52 -6.39 2.85
CA ALA A 56 13.34 -6.48 4.05
C ALA A 56 14.69 -7.18 3.77
N THR A 57 14.66 -8.26 2.98
CA THR A 57 15.88 -8.97 2.54
C THR A 57 16.78 -8.04 1.72
N ARG A 58 16.22 -7.31 0.76
CA ARG A 58 17.01 -6.38 -0.07
C ARG A 58 17.62 -5.24 0.74
N LEU A 59 16.94 -4.73 1.77
CA LEU A 59 17.50 -3.72 2.66
C LEU A 59 18.72 -4.25 3.44
N GLN A 60 18.66 -5.49 3.93
CA GLN A 60 19.79 -6.13 4.60
C GLN A 60 20.99 -6.31 3.65
N GLU A 61 20.73 -6.73 2.41
CA GLU A 61 21.78 -6.82 1.39
C GLU A 61 22.44 -5.46 1.15
N ILE A 62 21.64 -4.40 0.97
CA ILE A 62 22.15 -3.02 0.78
C ILE A 62 23.02 -2.59 1.96
N GLU A 63 22.59 -2.88 3.19
CA GLU A 63 23.39 -2.56 4.39
C GLU A 63 24.72 -3.32 4.40
N SER A 64 24.71 -4.60 4.02
CA SER A 64 25.92 -5.40 3.92
C SER A 64 26.87 -4.91 2.82
N GLU A 65 26.34 -4.55 1.65
CA GLU A 65 27.08 -3.97 0.53
C GLU A 65 27.72 -2.64 0.94
N LYS A 66 26.95 -1.78 1.61
CA LYS A 66 27.45 -0.50 2.15
C LYS A 66 28.59 -0.71 3.13
N ASN A 67 28.43 -1.63 4.09
CA ASN A 67 29.47 -1.91 5.09
C ASN A 67 30.74 -2.47 4.44
N ARG A 68 30.60 -3.35 3.45
CA ARG A 68 31.72 -3.85 2.66
C ARG A 68 32.45 -2.71 1.94
N LEU A 69 31.73 -1.81 1.27
CA LEU A 69 32.34 -0.67 0.57
C LEU A 69 33.05 0.28 1.54
N LEU A 70 32.47 0.53 2.72
CA LEU A 70 33.11 1.33 3.77
C LEU A 70 34.39 0.66 4.29
N GLN A 71 34.38 -0.67 4.46
CA GLN A 71 35.57 -1.41 4.85
C GLN A 71 36.67 -1.33 3.77
N GLU A 72 36.33 -1.54 2.50
CA GLU A 72 37.27 -1.38 1.38
C GLU A 72 37.84 0.05 1.30
N MET A 73 37.08 1.07 1.71
CA MET A 73 37.57 2.45 1.82
C MET A 73 38.46 2.68 3.06
N GLY A 74 38.13 2.11 4.21
CA GLY A 74 38.96 2.19 5.42
C GLY A 74 40.28 1.42 5.28
N ASP A 75 40.25 0.26 4.62
CA ASP A 75 41.45 -0.52 4.28
C ASP A 75 42.36 0.25 3.30
N ARG A 76 41.79 1.15 2.48
CA ARG A 76 42.55 2.07 1.62
C ARG A 76 43.22 3.22 2.38
N GLU A 77 42.76 3.60 3.56
CA GLU A 77 43.49 4.58 4.40
C GLU A 77 44.76 3.99 5.04
N GLY A 78 44.81 2.66 5.22
CA GLY A 78 46.02 1.93 5.64
C GLY A 78 47.02 1.66 4.51
N ALA A 79 46.58 1.75 3.26
CA ALA A 79 47.44 1.65 2.08
C ALA A 79 47.84 3.05 1.63
N VAL A 80 48.97 3.54 2.18
CA VAL A 80 49.67 4.77 1.77
C VAL A 80 49.63 4.93 0.25
N LEU A 81 48.76 5.81 -0.23
CA LEU A 81 48.81 6.37 -1.57
C LEU A 81 49.59 7.69 -1.49
N PRO A 82 50.59 7.91 -2.36
CA PRO A 82 51.33 9.15 -2.37
C PRO A 82 50.39 10.29 -2.70
N THR A 83 50.38 11.31 -1.85
CA THR A 83 49.71 12.59 -2.08
C THR A 83 50.12 13.14 -3.44
N ARG A 84 49.25 12.99 -4.44
CA ARG A 84 49.36 13.77 -5.69
C ARG A 84 48.77 15.14 -5.40
N THR A 85 49.64 16.05 -4.95
CA THR A 85 49.37 17.48 -4.95
C THR A 85 49.19 17.95 -6.39
N GLU A 86 47.98 17.89 -6.92
CA GLU A 86 47.63 18.60 -8.15
C GLU A 86 47.28 20.04 -7.77
N SER A 87 48.26 20.93 -7.89
CA SER A 87 48.07 22.37 -7.86
C SER A 87 47.22 22.80 -9.05
N LEU A 88 46.06 23.42 -8.80
CA LEU A 88 45.24 24.06 -9.83
C LEU A 88 46.01 25.25 -10.45
N PRO A 89 46.09 25.38 -11.80
CA PRO A 89 46.62 26.58 -12.42
C PRO A 89 45.60 27.72 -12.31
N LYS A 90 46.00 28.85 -11.71
CA LYS A 90 45.25 30.11 -11.72
C LYS A 90 44.97 30.52 -13.17
N SER A 91 43.72 30.42 -13.62
CA SER A 91 43.32 31.01 -14.90
C SER A 91 43.13 32.52 -14.74
N SER A 92 43.92 33.24 -15.52
CA SER A 92 43.92 34.69 -15.66
C SER A 92 42.53 35.21 -16.06
N SER A 93 42.06 36.22 -15.34
CA SER A 93 40.85 37.00 -15.64
C SER A 93 40.85 37.53 -17.09
N PHE A 94 39.81 37.20 -17.86
CA PHE A 94 39.56 37.83 -19.16
C PHE A 94 38.95 39.23 -18.96
N ARG A 95 39.59 40.28 -19.49
CA ARG A 95 39.03 41.63 -19.52
C ARG A 95 38.35 41.89 -20.87
N ILE A 96 37.04 42.13 -20.82
CA ILE A 96 36.25 42.59 -21.97
C ILE A 96 36.47 44.10 -22.11
N LYS A 97 36.84 44.56 -23.31
CA LYS A 97 36.88 45.98 -23.67
C LYS A 97 35.58 46.33 -24.40
N TYR A 98 34.98 47.46 -24.02
CA TYR A 98 33.92 48.13 -24.77
C TYR A 98 34.49 48.85 -25.98
#